data_AF-A0AAD0DWL9-F1
#
_entry.id   AF-A0AAD0DWL9-F1
#
_cell.length_a   1.000
_cell.length_b   1.000
_cell.length_c   1.000
_cell.angle_alpha   90.00
_cell.angle_beta   90.00
_cell.angle_gamma   90.00
#
_symmetry.space_group_name_H-M   'P 1'
#
loop_
_entity.id
_entity.type
_entity.pdbx_description
1 polymer ?
#
loop_
_entity_poly.entity_id
_entity_poly.type
_entity_poly.pdbx_seq_one_letter_code
_entity_poly.pdbx_strand_id
1 'polypeptide(L)'
;MSERSMSNLRLPMIDATVFMGMHHADPGVRDKSLGFFSRFYTSSVQMNFAQVGICDAIIWKKSRALQDVYYPFMDVLHTDMAIQRQGCSEQVLQRAANDSLFKGLPVEKKLLAAQVLEHELPFYTHDLELLRLQVLQPFLQPFENTPGRPAFPEMLQRLYEQSCALVIRNEDFQHVG
;
A
#
# COMPACT_ATOMS: atom_id res chain seq x y z
N MET A 1 -29.44 -4.03 27.74
CA MET A 1 -28.11 -4.64 27.50
C MET A 1 -27.53 -3.97 26.26
N SER A 2 -26.40 -3.28 26.42
CA SER A 2 -25.91 -2.25 25.49
C SER A 2 -25.14 -2.85 24.32
N GLU A 3 -25.53 -2.49 23.10
CA GLU A 3 -24.77 -2.65 21.84
C GLU A 3 -23.55 -1.70 21.82
N ARG A 4 -22.62 -1.88 22.75
CA ARG A 4 -21.31 -1.24 22.71
C ARG A 4 -20.23 -2.31 22.59
N SER A 5 -19.46 -2.21 21.51
CA SER A 5 -18.18 -2.87 21.23
C SER A 5 -18.21 -3.94 20.11
N MET A 6 -18.71 -3.60 18.93
CA MET A 6 -18.04 -4.06 17.71
C MET A 6 -16.96 -3.01 17.39
N SER A 7 -15.72 -3.41 17.60
CA SER A 7 -14.50 -2.61 17.53
C SER A 7 -14.44 -1.61 16.37
N ASN A 8 -14.15 -0.34 16.67
CA ASN A 8 -13.61 0.65 15.75
C ASN A 8 -12.22 0.21 15.25
N LEU A 9 -12.14 -0.90 14.52
CA LEU A 9 -10.92 -1.32 13.84
C LEU A 9 -10.75 -0.38 12.64
N ARG A 10 -9.91 0.65 12.82
CA ARG A 10 -9.48 1.50 11.72
C ARG A 10 -8.74 0.63 10.69
N LEU A 11 -9.18 0.68 9.45
CA LEU A 11 -8.56 -0.11 8.38
C LEU A 11 -7.12 0.35 8.16
N PRO A 12 -6.17 -0.58 7.94
CA PRO A 12 -4.79 -0.22 7.64
C PRO A 12 -4.69 0.59 6.35
N MET A 13 -4.06 1.76 6.43
CA MET A 13 -3.60 2.51 5.27
C MET A 13 -2.30 1.90 4.76
N ILE A 14 -2.23 1.67 3.46
CA ILE A 14 -0.99 1.30 2.78
C ILE A 14 -0.69 2.31 1.67
N ASP A 15 0.57 2.39 1.30
CA ASP A 15 1.01 3.17 0.15
C ASP A 15 1.40 2.26 -1.02
N ALA A 16 1.77 2.89 -2.14
CA ALA A 16 2.21 2.17 -3.33
C ALA A 16 3.44 1.31 -3.06
N THR A 17 4.32 1.70 -2.13
CA THR A 17 5.53 0.92 -1.82
C THR A 17 5.18 -0.44 -1.22
N VAL A 18 4.13 -0.54 -0.39
CA VAL A 18 3.68 -1.82 0.16
C VAL A 18 3.04 -2.68 -0.92
N PHE A 19 2.14 -2.11 -1.72
CA PHE A 19 1.39 -2.83 -2.74
C PHE A 19 2.31 -3.37 -3.85
N MET A 20 3.10 -2.47 -4.46
CA MET A 20 4.10 -2.83 -5.46
C MET A 20 5.25 -3.65 -4.86
N GLY A 21 5.41 -3.59 -3.53
CA GLY A 21 6.35 -4.38 -2.76
C GLY A 21 6.20 -5.89 -2.99
N MET A 22 5.00 -6.39 -3.28
CA MET A 22 4.77 -7.80 -3.64
C MET A 22 5.59 -8.26 -4.86
N HIS A 23 6.02 -7.34 -5.71
CA HIS A 23 6.81 -7.61 -6.92
C HIS A 23 8.23 -7.02 -6.82
N HIS A 24 8.65 -6.59 -5.64
CA HIS A 24 9.93 -5.91 -5.48
C HIS A 24 11.13 -6.85 -5.69
N ALA A 25 12.21 -6.30 -6.23
CA ALA A 25 13.46 -7.01 -6.49
C ALA A 25 14.19 -7.41 -5.20
N ASP A 26 14.09 -6.57 -4.16
CA ASP A 26 14.59 -6.88 -2.81
C ASP A 26 13.66 -7.91 -2.14
N PRO A 27 14.13 -9.14 -1.85
CA PRO A 27 13.35 -10.16 -1.17
C PRO A 27 12.82 -9.70 0.18
N GLY A 28 13.55 -8.86 0.92
CA GLY A 28 13.11 -8.38 2.24
C GLY A 28 11.89 -7.46 2.18
N VAL A 29 11.80 -6.61 1.14
CA VAL A 29 10.60 -5.80 0.87
C VAL A 29 9.45 -6.70 0.43
N ARG A 30 9.75 -7.63 -0.47
CA ARG A 30 8.76 -8.56 -1.01
C ARG A 30 8.13 -9.44 0.05
N ASP A 31 8.94 -10.07 0.91
CA ASP A 31 8.47 -10.96 1.96
C ASP A 31 7.60 -10.21 2.99
N LYS A 32 7.97 -8.97 3.33
CA LYS A 32 7.16 -8.12 4.22
C LYS A 32 5.82 -7.76 3.59
N SER A 33 5.81 -7.36 2.32
CA SER A 33 4.57 -7.06 1.60
C SER A 33 3.70 -8.30 1.46
N LEU A 34 4.26 -9.45 1.09
CA LEU A 34 3.51 -10.70 1.02
C LEU A 34 2.96 -11.14 2.38
N GLY A 35 3.76 -11.01 3.46
CA GLY A 35 3.30 -11.27 4.81
C GLY A 35 2.12 -10.38 5.22
N PHE A 36 2.18 -9.10 4.86
CA PHE A 36 1.06 -8.16 5.04
C PHE A 36 -0.17 -8.61 4.25
N PHE A 37 -0.07 -8.81 2.94
CA PHE A 37 -1.23 -9.18 2.12
C PHE A 37 -1.81 -10.55 2.48
N SER A 38 -0.98 -11.50 2.91
CA SER A 38 -1.44 -12.79 3.43
C SER A 38 -2.26 -12.63 4.70
N ARG A 39 -1.78 -11.80 5.63
CA ARG A 39 -2.49 -11.51 6.89
C ARG A 39 -3.82 -10.81 6.65
N PHE A 40 -3.85 -9.84 5.73
CA PHE A 40 -5.02 -9.01 5.50
C PHE A 40 -5.93 -9.52 4.37
N TYR A 41 -5.61 -10.66 3.76
CA TYR A 41 -6.30 -11.20 2.57
C TYR A 41 -7.82 -11.31 2.73
N THR A 42 -8.28 -11.91 3.84
CA THR A 42 -9.72 -12.11 4.12
C THR A 42 -10.36 -10.90 4.81
N SER A 43 -9.64 -9.79 4.91
CA SER A 43 -10.08 -8.58 5.62
C SER A 43 -10.12 -7.39 4.66
N SER A 44 -9.78 -6.19 5.12
CA SER A 44 -9.73 -5.02 4.26
C SER A 44 -8.54 -4.13 4.58
N VAL A 45 -8.07 -3.44 3.56
CA VAL A 45 -7.05 -2.40 3.64
C VAL A 45 -7.54 -1.20 2.85
N GLN A 46 -6.88 -0.06 3.01
CA GLN A 46 -7.25 1.16 2.29
C GLN A 46 -6.03 1.80 1.63
N MET A 47 -6.29 2.43 0.49
CA MET A 47 -5.36 3.25 -0.27
C MET A 47 -6.09 4.51 -0.73
N ASN A 48 -5.39 5.63 -0.81
CA ASN A 48 -5.97 6.81 -1.46
C ASN A 48 -5.74 6.79 -2.98
N PHE A 49 -6.53 7.58 -3.71
CA PHE A 49 -6.44 7.62 -5.18
C PHE A 49 -5.07 8.04 -5.71
N ALA A 50 -4.30 8.86 -4.98
CA ALA A 50 -2.95 9.21 -5.38
C ALA A 50 -2.02 7.98 -5.35
N GLN A 51 -2.10 7.16 -4.30
CA GLN A 51 -1.32 5.92 -4.21
C GLN A 51 -1.74 4.88 -5.25
N VAL A 52 -3.05 4.79 -5.55
CA VAL A 52 -3.54 3.95 -6.67
C VAL A 52 -2.93 4.43 -8.00
N GLY A 53 -2.97 5.74 -8.26
CA GLY A 53 -2.39 6.33 -9.48
C GLY A 53 -0.88 6.09 -9.60
N ILE A 54 -0.14 6.09 -8.50
CA ILE A 54 1.29 5.76 -8.48
C ILE A 54 1.52 4.30 -8.89
N CYS A 55 0.75 3.35 -8.35
CA CYS A 55 0.82 1.95 -8.78
C CYS A 55 0.58 1.82 -10.29
N ASP A 56 -0.49 2.43 -10.80
CA ASP A 56 -0.84 2.35 -12.22
C ASP A 56 0.23 2.96 -13.12
N ALA A 57 0.76 4.13 -12.73
CA ALA A 57 1.81 4.81 -13.48
C ALA A 57 3.12 3.99 -13.54
N ILE A 58 3.43 3.21 -12.49
CA ILE A 58 4.56 2.28 -12.52
C ILE A 58 4.32 1.14 -13.52
N ILE A 59 3.14 0.52 -13.47
CA ILE A 59 2.80 -0.62 -14.34
C ILE A 59 2.75 -0.20 -15.81
N TRP A 60 2.22 0.99 -16.10
CA TRP A 60 2.12 1.51 -17.47
C TRP A 60 3.48 1.78 -18.14
N LYS A 61 4.54 1.98 -17.36
CA LYS A 61 5.91 2.10 -17.87
C LYS A 61 6.51 0.75 -18.28
N LYS A 62 5.94 -0.38 -17.85
CA LYS A 62 6.42 -1.73 -18.18
C LYS A 62 5.96 -2.15 -19.58
N SER A 63 6.66 -3.10 -20.19
CA SER A 63 6.28 -3.61 -21.51
C SER A 63 4.91 -4.29 -21.47
N ARG A 64 4.21 -4.30 -22.61
CA ARG A 64 2.90 -4.93 -22.73
C ARG A 64 2.93 -6.41 -22.32
N ALA A 65 3.98 -7.14 -22.71
CA ALA A 65 4.15 -8.54 -22.33
C ALA A 65 4.25 -8.76 -20.81
N LEU A 66 4.89 -7.83 -20.08
CA LEU A 66 4.94 -7.89 -18.61
C LEU A 66 3.61 -7.52 -17.98
N GLN A 67 2.87 -6.59 -18.58
CA GLN A 67 1.52 -6.24 -18.14
C GLN A 67 0.55 -7.42 -18.32
N ASP A 68 0.63 -8.15 -19.44
CA ASP A 68 -0.25 -9.28 -19.75
C ASP A 68 -0.11 -10.45 -18.77
N VAL A 69 1.06 -10.65 -18.17
CA VAL A 69 1.26 -11.66 -17.11
C VAL A 69 0.96 -11.12 -15.71
N TYR A 70 0.93 -9.80 -15.53
CA TYR A 70 0.67 -9.15 -14.24
C TYR A 70 -0.83 -8.99 -13.98
N TYR A 71 -1.60 -8.51 -14.94
CA TYR A 71 -3.03 -8.19 -14.75
C TYR A 71 -3.90 -9.37 -14.33
N PRO A 72 -3.69 -10.63 -14.78
CA PRO A 72 -4.47 -11.76 -14.28
C PRO A 72 -4.40 -11.95 -12.76
N PHE A 73 -3.22 -11.76 -12.16
CA PHE A 73 -3.07 -11.77 -10.69
C PHE A 73 -3.84 -10.62 -10.05
N MET A 74 -3.74 -9.41 -10.61
CA MET A 74 -4.40 -8.23 -10.07
C MET A 74 -5.92 -8.28 -10.14
N ASP A 75 -6.47 -8.82 -11.22
CA ASP A 75 -7.91 -8.94 -11.42
C ASP A 75 -8.53 -9.86 -10.37
N VAL A 76 -7.89 -11.01 -10.10
CA VAL A 76 -8.34 -11.94 -9.06
C VAL A 76 -8.09 -11.36 -7.66
N LEU A 77 -6.92 -10.76 -7.40
CA LEU A 77 -6.63 -10.13 -6.11
C LEU A 77 -7.67 -9.06 -5.74
N HIS A 78 -8.03 -8.18 -6.68
CA HIS A 78 -9.04 -7.15 -6.44
C HIS A 78 -10.47 -7.67 -6.36
N THR A 79 -10.73 -8.88 -6.89
CA THR A 79 -12.02 -9.56 -6.75
C THR A 79 -12.15 -10.17 -5.35
N ASP A 80 -11.07 -10.79 -4.86
CA ASP A 80 -11.09 -11.57 -3.63
C ASP A 80 -10.77 -10.75 -2.37
N MET A 81 -9.91 -9.74 -2.49
CA MET A 81 -9.46 -8.89 -1.39
C MET A 81 -10.10 -7.50 -1.46
N ALA A 82 -10.69 -7.06 -0.35
CA ALA A 82 -11.30 -5.74 -0.25
C ALA A 82 -10.24 -4.64 -0.02
N ILE A 83 -9.82 -3.98 -1.10
CA ILE A 83 -8.98 -2.77 -1.05
C ILE A 83 -9.86 -1.54 -1.24
N GLN A 84 -10.10 -0.82 -0.15
CA GLN A 84 -10.90 0.41 -0.17
C GLN A 84 -10.10 1.56 -0.78
N ARG A 85 -10.59 2.10 -1.89
CA ARG A 85 -9.99 3.23 -2.58
C ARG A 85 -10.76 4.49 -2.23
N GLN A 86 -10.09 5.48 -1.66
CA GLN A 86 -10.75 6.70 -1.16
C GLN A 86 -10.07 7.99 -1.59
N GLY A 87 -10.87 9.06 -1.68
CA GLY A 87 -10.37 10.41 -1.85
C GLY A 87 -9.82 11.00 -0.54
N CYS A 88 -9.38 12.24 -0.61
CA CYS A 88 -9.05 13.04 0.57
C CYS A 88 -10.26 13.93 0.93
N SER A 89 -10.52 14.10 2.22
CA SER A 89 -11.48 15.11 2.68
C SER A 89 -10.88 16.51 2.59
N GLU A 90 -11.72 17.54 2.67
CA GLU A 90 -11.27 18.93 2.72
C GLU A 90 -10.28 19.16 3.88
N GLN A 91 -10.52 18.56 5.05
CA GLN A 91 -9.59 18.67 6.19
C GLN A 91 -8.20 18.11 5.86
N VAL A 92 -8.16 16.96 5.18
CA VAL A 92 -6.90 16.34 4.73
C VAL A 92 -6.19 17.26 3.72
N LEU A 93 -6.92 17.83 2.76
CA LEU A 93 -6.35 18.75 1.77
C LEU A 93 -5.77 20.01 2.45
N GLN A 94 -6.53 20.64 3.34
CA GLN A 94 -6.08 21.82 4.09
C GLN A 94 -4.87 21.52 4.96
N ARG A 95 -4.84 20.37 5.65
CA ARG A 95 -3.68 19.95 6.44
C ARG A 95 -2.46 19.71 5.56
N ALA A 96 -2.60 18.96 4.47
CA ALA A 96 -1.49 18.68 3.55
C ALA A 96 -0.88 19.96 2.94
N ALA A 97 -1.72 20.96 2.67
CA ALA A 97 -1.30 22.22 2.06
C ALA A 97 -0.59 23.17 3.05
N ASN A 98 -1.10 23.26 4.29
CA ASN A 98 -0.73 24.33 5.21
C ASN A 98 0.17 23.89 6.36
N ASP A 99 0.18 22.60 6.71
CA ASP A 99 0.89 22.15 7.90
C ASP A 99 2.40 22.05 7.64
N SER A 100 3.17 22.74 8.47
CA SER A 100 4.64 22.75 8.41
C SER A 100 5.28 21.40 8.72
N LEU A 101 4.52 20.48 9.34
CA LEU A 101 4.95 19.13 9.67
C LEU A 101 5.39 18.31 8.44
N PHE A 102 4.90 18.65 7.23
CA PHE A 102 5.23 17.94 5.98
C PHE A 102 6.18 18.73 5.07
N LYS A 103 6.88 19.73 5.62
CA LYS A 103 7.78 20.58 4.84
C LYS A 103 8.85 19.73 4.15
N GLY A 104 9.04 19.96 2.86
CA GLY A 104 10.03 19.26 2.03
C GLY A 104 9.53 17.97 1.39
N LEU A 105 8.39 17.41 1.83
CA LEU A 105 7.81 16.24 1.17
C LEU A 105 7.15 16.61 -0.18
N PRO A 106 7.22 15.70 -1.17
CA PRO A 106 6.37 15.74 -2.36
C PRO A 106 4.87 15.77 -2.03
N VAL A 107 4.05 16.29 -2.93
CA VAL A 107 2.62 16.56 -2.70
C VAL A 107 1.85 15.29 -2.35
N GLU A 108 2.09 14.20 -3.07
CA GLU A 108 1.49 12.88 -2.86
C GLU A 108 1.81 12.31 -1.47
N LYS A 109 3.04 12.54 -0.97
CA LYS A 109 3.45 12.14 0.38
C LYS A 109 2.84 13.02 1.46
N LYS A 110 2.71 14.33 1.21
CA LYS A 110 1.98 15.25 2.11
C LYS A 110 0.52 14.84 2.28
N LEU A 111 -0.16 14.53 1.17
CA LEU A 111 -1.55 14.10 1.18
C LEU A 111 -1.73 12.80 1.97
N LEU A 112 -0.88 11.81 1.71
CA LEU A 112 -0.90 10.54 2.43
C LEU A 112 -0.64 10.74 3.94
N ALA A 113 0.41 11.48 4.30
CA ALA A 113 0.73 11.76 5.69
C ALA A 113 -0.41 12.50 6.41
N ALA A 114 -0.97 13.54 5.80
CA ALA A 114 -2.10 14.29 6.33
C ALA A 114 -3.33 13.41 6.55
N GLN A 115 -3.61 12.48 5.64
CA GLN A 115 -4.72 11.54 5.75
C GLN A 115 -4.54 10.55 6.91
N VAL A 116 -3.33 10.01 7.05
CA VAL A 116 -2.97 9.13 8.17
C VAL A 116 -3.15 9.86 9.50
N LEU A 117 -2.74 11.12 9.58
CA LEU A 117 -2.87 11.94 10.79
C LEU A 117 -4.31 12.32 11.12
N GLU A 118 -5.08 12.78 10.12
CA GLU A 118 -6.46 13.24 10.33
C GLU A 118 -7.40 12.12 10.79
N HIS A 119 -7.16 10.91 10.31
CA HIS A 119 -7.97 9.75 10.65
C HIS A 119 -7.27 8.80 11.61
N GLU A 120 -6.06 9.16 12.05
CA GLU A 120 -5.21 8.38 12.97
C GLU A 120 -5.13 6.89 12.59
N LEU A 121 -4.78 6.66 11.32
CA LEU A 121 -4.86 5.35 10.68
C LEU A 121 -3.62 4.51 10.97
N PRO A 122 -3.73 3.20 11.25
CA PRO A 122 -2.57 2.31 11.21
C PRO A 122 -1.95 2.36 9.82
N PHE A 123 -0.66 2.65 9.71
CA PHE A 123 0.00 2.93 8.44
C PHE A 123 1.18 2.01 8.18
N TYR A 124 1.20 1.38 7.00
CA TYR A 124 2.28 0.53 6.53
C TYR A 124 2.91 1.16 5.30
N THR A 125 4.25 1.23 5.28
CA THR A 125 5.03 1.81 4.19
C THR A 125 6.46 1.26 4.23
N HIS A 126 7.09 1.14 3.06
CA HIS A 126 8.53 0.93 2.90
C HIS A 126 9.26 2.23 2.53
N ASP A 127 8.55 3.34 2.38
CA ASP A 127 9.09 4.65 2.01
C ASP A 127 9.94 5.25 3.14
N LEU A 128 11.24 5.39 2.92
CA LEU A 128 12.17 5.86 3.95
C LEU A 128 11.92 7.29 4.41
N GLU A 129 11.34 8.16 3.58
CA GLU A 129 11.03 9.54 3.99
C GLU A 129 9.82 9.56 4.94
N LEU A 130 8.80 8.77 4.64
CA LEU A 130 7.63 8.61 5.51
C LEU A 130 7.98 7.88 6.81
N LEU A 131 8.81 6.84 6.74
CA LEU A 131 9.30 6.10 7.91
C LEU A 131 10.11 6.98 8.88
N ARG A 132 10.80 8.01 8.38
CA ARG A 132 11.59 8.95 9.20
C ARG A 132 10.77 10.13 9.69
N LEU A 133 9.54 10.30 9.22
CA LEU A 133 8.72 11.43 9.56
C LEU A 133 8.18 11.30 10.99
N GLN A 134 8.64 12.18 11.88
CA GLN A 134 8.40 12.02 13.33
C GLN A 134 6.92 12.05 13.71
N VAL A 135 6.16 12.88 13.02
CA VAL A 135 4.72 13.00 13.20
C VAL A 135 3.96 11.70 12.85
N LEU A 136 4.52 10.82 12.00
CA LEU A 136 3.88 9.55 11.63
C LEU A 136 4.23 8.38 12.57
N GLN A 137 5.25 8.51 13.44
CA GLN A 137 5.72 7.41 14.29
C GLN A 137 4.60 6.72 15.10
N PRO A 138 3.61 7.42 15.68
CA PRO A 138 2.53 6.78 16.43
C PRO A 138 1.62 5.88 15.59
N PHE A 139 1.62 6.07 14.26
CA PHE A 139 0.71 5.43 13.33
C PHE A 139 1.39 4.31 12.54
N LEU A 140 2.72 4.38 12.39
CA LEU A 140 3.51 3.36 11.69
C LEU A 140 3.35 1.99 12.36
N GLN A 141 3.07 0.99 11.54
CA GLN A 141 2.94 -0.40 11.97
C GLN A 141 4.12 -1.24 11.47
N PRO A 142 4.60 -2.20 12.28
CA PRO A 142 5.64 -3.10 11.86
C PRO A 142 5.10 -4.15 10.88
N PHE A 143 5.93 -4.58 9.94
CA PHE A 143 5.66 -5.80 9.17
C PHE A 143 5.99 -7.02 10.03
N GLU A 144 5.05 -7.95 10.13
CA GLU A 144 5.32 -9.26 10.71
C GLU A 144 6.01 -10.16 9.69
N ASN A 145 7.06 -10.85 10.12
CA ASN A 145 7.68 -11.89 9.33
C ASN A 145 6.88 -13.18 9.52
N THR A 146 6.22 -13.64 8.45
CA THR A 146 5.52 -14.93 8.45
C THR A 146 6.25 -15.90 7.51
N PRO A 147 7.38 -16.51 7.94
CA PRO A 147 8.13 -17.38 7.05
C PRO A 147 7.34 -18.66 6.70
N GLY A 148 7.41 -19.05 5.42
CA GLY A 148 7.15 -20.42 4.99
C GLY A 148 5.70 -20.80 4.69
N ARG A 149 4.78 -19.84 4.49
CA ARG A 149 3.43 -20.13 3.99
C ARG A 149 3.16 -19.41 2.67
N PRO A 150 2.41 -20.01 1.73
CA PRO A 150 1.89 -19.30 0.58
C PRO A 150 1.17 -18.03 1.03
N ALA A 151 1.40 -16.92 0.33
CA ALA A 151 0.78 -15.65 0.69
C ALA A 151 -0.71 -15.68 0.36
N PHE A 152 -1.09 -16.42 -0.68
CA PHE A 152 -2.43 -16.44 -1.25
C PHE A 152 -3.00 -17.87 -1.35
N PRO A 153 -4.33 -18.02 -1.53
CA PRO A 153 -4.93 -19.28 -1.94
C PRO A 153 -4.32 -19.82 -3.23
N GLU A 154 -4.38 -21.14 -3.41
CA GLU A 154 -3.63 -21.88 -4.46
C GLU A 154 -3.73 -21.27 -5.87
N MET A 155 -4.95 -20.92 -6.32
CA MET A 155 -5.14 -20.33 -7.65
C MET A 155 -4.47 -18.96 -7.77
N LEU A 156 -4.71 -18.08 -6.80
CA LEU A 156 -4.13 -16.74 -6.80
C LEU A 156 -2.61 -16.79 -6.61
N GLN A 157 -2.10 -17.75 -5.83
CA GLN A 157 -0.67 -17.98 -5.66
C GLN A 157 0.02 -18.36 -6.98
N ARG A 158 -0.61 -19.17 -7.84
CA ARG A 158 -0.06 -19.48 -9.17
C ARG A 158 -0.01 -18.25 -10.08
N LEU A 159 -1.07 -17.43 -10.06
CA LEU A 159 -1.09 -16.18 -10.82
C LEU A 159 -0.03 -15.21 -10.30
N TYR A 160 0.14 -15.12 -8.98
CA TYR A 160 1.19 -14.34 -8.35
C TYR A 160 2.57 -14.77 -8.84
N GLU A 161 2.88 -16.07 -8.80
CA GLU A 161 4.17 -16.61 -9.28
C GLU A 161 4.45 -16.29 -10.74
N GLN A 162 3.43 -16.31 -11.61
CA GLN A 162 3.55 -15.88 -13.00
C GLN A 162 3.81 -14.37 -13.11
N SER A 163 3.07 -13.57 -12.34
CA SER A 163 3.19 -12.11 -12.32
C SER A 163 4.56 -11.63 -11.84
N CYS A 164 5.31 -12.45 -11.08
CA CYS A 164 6.69 -12.16 -10.66
C CYS A 164 7.70 -12.02 -11.80
N ALA A 165 7.32 -12.33 -13.05
CA ALA A 165 8.08 -11.91 -14.22
C ALA A 165 8.21 -10.37 -14.31
N LEU A 166 7.20 -9.64 -13.83
CA LEU A 166 7.26 -8.20 -13.62
C LEU A 166 7.97 -7.92 -12.29
N VAL A 167 9.10 -7.21 -12.37
CA VAL A 167 9.92 -6.85 -11.21
C VAL A 167 9.88 -5.34 -10.99
N ILE A 168 9.66 -4.94 -9.74
CA ILE A 168 9.69 -3.56 -9.27
C ILE A 168 11.01 -3.27 -8.58
N ARG A 169 11.55 -2.07 -8.82
CA ARG A 169 12.74 -1.55 -8.15
C ARG A 169 12.50 -0.16 -7.59
N ASN A 170 13.40 0.31 -6.73
CA ASN A 170 13.32 1.66 -6.16
C ASN A 170 13.28 2.76 -7.24
N GLU A 171 13.93 2.55 -8.39
CA GLU A 171 13.93 3.52 -9.49
C GLU A 171 12.55 3.66 -10.15
N ASP A 172 11.70 2.62 -10.07
CA ASP A 172 10.35 2.67 -10.64
C ASP A 172 9.45 3.68 -9.90
N PHE A 173 9.71 3.91 -8.61
CA PHE A 173 9.03 4.93 -7.80
C PHE A 173 9.55 6.34 -8.06
N GLN A 174 10.65 6.49 -8.81
CA GLN A 174 11.14 7.80 -9.21
C GLN A 174 10.33 8.29 -10.44
N HIS A 175 10.06 9.59 -10.49
CA HIS A 175 9.33 10.22 -11.60
C HIS A 175 7.91 9.66 -11.77
N VAL A 176 7.24 9.36 -10.66
CA VAL A 176 5.82 9.00 -10.61
C VAL A 176 5.06 10.21 -10.05
N GLY A 177 5.01 11.29 -10.85
CA GLY A 177 4.46 12.59 -10.48
C GLY A 177 4.55 13.57 -11.64
#